data_AF-A0A8B7NHN9-F1
#
_entry.id   AF-A0A8B7NHN9-F1
#
_cell.length_a   1.000
_cell.length_b   1.000
_cell.length_c   1.000
_cell.angle_alpha   90.00
_cell.angle_beta   90.00
_cell.angle_gamma   90.00
#
_symmetry.space_group_name_H-M   'P 1'
#
loop_
_entity.id
_entity.type
_entity.pdbx_description
1 polymer ?
#
loop_
_entity_poly.entity_id
_entity_poly.type
_entity_poly.pdbx_seq_one_letter_code
_entity_poly.pdbx_strand_id
1 'polypeptide(L)'
;MASTNDRNVVSIYSFGDQTKCVKEVKLPRVFTAPVRDDIVSHTFELIRKNRRMPYAVSHKAGHQTSAESWGTGRAVARIPRVRGGGTHRSGQGAFGNMCRGGHMFAPTKVWRRWHRKVNIGQKRFAVCSAIAATGSPALVMSKGHQIQKTREVPLVVEDKLQEISKTKEAVAFLKKHKAWSDVLKVYKSQRQRAGKGKMRNRRRVQRRGPLIIYDKNQGLSLAFRNIPGVETICVDRLNLLQLAPGGHVGRFCIWTESAFQKLDSIFGTYTKKSAVKKDFNLPQSIMNTADLMKVLKHPEIQRHLRTPRFHRPLAKTKLNPLRNYRALLQLNPYAAVQKKEARAVQARAVALKEAKKLKHRLEAAKSEKKILTRAEKLKAVKAIWKSTPEYAAKVAELKKIRRQRHAKNIRLAEKRKKLHREIKKANPGLKKRATYKGKNPKNPRFKKGHGPAPAGTAAAFKAVNKVLPKKKHLKRMKKVAALEAKKKSGKTAAKK
;
A
#
# COMPACT_ATOMS: atom_id res chain seq x y z
N MET A 1 -29.75 -23.43 -10.75
CA MET A 1 -29.22 -24.74 -10.33
C MET A 1 -27.77 -24.56 -9.91
N ALA A 2 -27.41 -24.94 -8.67
CA ALA A 2 -26.01 -24.94 -8.23
C ALA A 2 -25.21 -25.88 -9.14
N SER A 3 -24.09 -25.42 -9.68
CA SER A 3 -23.37 -26.16 -10.72
C SER A 3 -23.04 -27.58 -10.23
N THR A 4 -23.48 -28.57 -10.99
CA THR A 4 -23.07 -29.97 -10.89
C THR A 4 -21.61 -30.07 -11.34
N ASN A 5 -20.69 -29.44 -10.61
CA ASN A 5 -19.27 -29.60 -10.87
C ASN A 5 -18.91 -31.06 -10.66
N ASP A 6 -18.22 -31.68 -11.61
CA ASP A 6 -17.63 -33.00 -11.40
C ASP A 6 -16.78 -33.02 -10.13
N ARG A 7 -16.78 -34.16 -9.44
CA ARG A 7 -15.98 -34.30 -8.23
C ARG A 7 -14.57 -34.64 -8.64
N ASN A 8 -13.64 -33.78 -8.28
CA ASN A 8 -12.23 -34.11 -8.35
C ASN A 8 -11.95 -35.38 -7.55
N VAL A 9 -10.96 -36.12 -7.98
CA VAL A 9 -10.46 -37.31 -7.29
C VAL A 9 -9.30 -36.90 -6.39
N VAL A 10 -9.18 -37.54 -5.24
CA VAL A 10 -8.15 -37.31 -4.22
C VAL A 10 -7.35 -38.60 -4.06
N SER A 11 -6.02 -38.48 -4.05
CA SER A 11 -5.12 -39.60 -3.86
C SER A 11 -5.04 -40.02 -2.38
N ILE A 12 -5.09 -41.32 -2.12
CA ILE A 12 -4.85 -41.92 -0.80
C ILE A 12 -3.39 -42.33 -0.73
N TYR A 13 -2.67 -41.76 0.23
CA TYR A 13 -1.25 -42.06 0.41
C TYR A 13 -1.04 -43.26 1.35
N SER A 14 -0.02 -44.05 1.02
CA SER A 14 0.45 -45.15 1.85
C SER A 14 0.86 -44.65 3.24
N PHE A 15 0.68 -45.48 4.26
CA PHE A 15 1.18 -45.19 5.60
C PHE A 15 2.70 -44.89 5.61
N GLY A 16 3.46 -45.68 4.85
CA GLY A 16 4.92 -45.70 4.90
C GLY A 16 5.62 -44.63 4.06
N ASP A 17 4.92 -44.03 3.09
CA ASP A 17 5.50 -43.10 2.12
C ASP A 17 4.45 -42.12 1.57
N GLN A 18 4.83 -40.86 1.41
CA GLN A 18 4.00 -39.81 0.83
C GLN A 18 4.03 -39.80 -0.70
N THR A 19 4.99 -40.48 -1.33
CA THR A 19 5.05 -40.53 -2.80
C THR A 19 4.20 -41.65 -3.41
N LYS A 20 3.95 -42.70 -2.64
CA LYS A 20 3.13 -43.84 -3.07
C LYS A 20 1.63 -43.57 -2.90
N CYS A 21 0.93 -43.41 -4.01
CA CYS A 21 -0.54 -43.44 -4.06
C CYS A 21 -1.00 -44.90 -4.05
N VAL A 22 -1.88 -45.26 -3.12
CA VAL A 22 -2.45 -46.62 -3.01
C VAL A 22 -3.74 -46.71 -3.82
N LYS A 23 -4.58 -45.68 -3.71
CA LYS A 23 -5.93 -45.67 -4.27
C LYS A 23 -6.39 -44.23 -4.46
N GLU A 24 -7.41 -44.07 -5.29
CA GLU A 24 -8.03 -42.79 -5.58
C GLU A 24 -9.50 -42.81 -5.19
N VAL A 25 -9.98 -41.73 -4.55
CA VAL A 25 -11.36 -41.60 -4.07
C VAL A 25 -11.94 -40.24 -4.47
N LYS A 26 -13.22 -40.24 -4.85
CA LYS A 26 -13.94 -39.02 -5.20
C LYS A 26 -14.04 -38.08 -3.99
N LEU A 27 -13.77 -36.79 -4.19
CA LEU A 27 -13.88 -35.76 -3.17
C LEU A 27 -15.33 -35.70 -2.61
N PRO A 28 -15.54 -35.86 -1.29
CA PRO A 28 -16.86 -35.75 -0.69
C PRO A 28 -17.49 -34.38 -0.92
N ARG A 29 -18.80 -34.32 -1.13
CA ARG A 29 -19.48 -33.05 -1.50
C ARG A 29 -19.40 -31.98 -0.41
N VAL A 30 -19.18 -32.37 0.84
CA VAL A 30 -18.97 -31.43 1.95
C VAL A 30 -17.78 -30.50 1.73
N PHE A 31 -16.76 -30.91 0.96
CA PHE A 31 -15.64 -30.03 0.62
C PHE A 31 -15.98 -28.93 -0.39
N THR A 32 -17.09 -29.09 -1.12
CA THR A 32 -17.63 -28.10 -2.06
C THR A 32 -18.71 -27.21 -1.43
N ALA A 33 -18.95 -27.34 -0.12
CA ALA A 33 -19.90 -26.49 0.59
C ALA A 33 -19.40 -25.03 0.64
N PRO A 34 -20.31 -24.05 0.66
CA PRO A 34 -19.94 -22.65 0.80
C PRO A 34 -19.18 -22.39 2.12
N VAL A 35 -18.02 -21.74 2.00
CA VAL A 35 -17.21 -21.34 3.15
C VAL A 35 -17.74 -20.01 3.71
N ARG A 36 -18.39 -20.05 4.88
CA ARG A 36 -18.92 -18.88 5.59
C ARG A 36 -18.24 -18.68 6.94
N ASP A 37 -17.18 -17.85 6.95
CA ASP A 37 -16.40 -17.57 8.17
C ASP A 37 -17.23 -16.81 9.23
N ASP A 38 -18.21 -16.00 8.80
CA ASP A 38 -19.15 -15.28 9.66
C ASP A 38 -20.02 -16.25 10.49
N ILE A 39 -20.62 -17.24 9.84
CA ILE A 39 -21.41 -18.29 10.52
C ILE A 39 -20.51 -19.11 11.43
N VAL A 40 -19.30 -19.47 10.97
CA VAL A 40 -18.36 -20.27 11.75
C VAL A 40 -17.95 -19.52 13.01
N SER A 41 -17.54 -18.27 12.90
CA SER A 41 -17.12 -17.42 14.02
C SER A 41 -18.27 -17.22 15.03
N HIS A 42 -19.46 -16.85 14.56
CA HIS A 42 -20.63 -16.66 15.41
C HIS A 42 -21.00 -17.95 16.16
N THR A 43 -21.08 -19.08 15.44
CA THR A 43 -21.42 -20.37 16.04
C THR A 43 -20.34 -20.83 17.02
N PHE A 44 -19.06 -20.63 16.69
CA PHE A 44 -17.92 -20.94 17.54
C PHE A 44 -18.00 -20.18 18.88
N GLU A 45 -18.32 -18.89 18.86
CA GLU A 45 -18.46 -18.10 20.07
C GLU A 45 -19.55 -18.62 21.00
N LEU A 46 -20.72 -18.97 20.44
CA LEU A 46 -21.84 -19.51 21.22
C LEU A 46 -21.50 -20.87 21.83
N ILE A 47 -20.90 -21.78 21.04
CA ILE A 47 -20.47 -23.10 21.54
C ILE A 47 -19.36 -22.95 22.60
N ARG A 48 -18.41 -22.03 22.39
CA ARG A 48 -17.32 -21.77 23.34
C ARG A 48 -17.85 -21.23 24.68
N LYS A 49 -18.92 -20.43 24.68
CA LYS A 49 -19.57 -19.96 25.91
C LYS A 49 -20.11 -21.13 26.75
N ASN A 50 -20.57 -22.22 26.12
CA ASN A 50 -21.12 -23.39 26.82
C ASN A 50 -20.10 -24.20 27.63
N ARG A 51 -18.79 -24.00 27.40
CA ARG A 51 -17.72 -24.66 28.18
C ARG A 51 -17.30 -23.87 29.43
N ARG A 52 -17.91 -22.72 29.70
CA ARG A 52 -17.57 -21.89 30.86
C ARG A 52 -18.23 -22.45 32.11
N MET A 53 -17.49 -22.45 33.21
CA MET A 53 -18.04 -22.70 34.54
C MET A 53 -18.60 -21.40 35.13
N PRO A 54 -19.79 -21.43 35.77
CA PRO A 54 -20.33 -20.26 36.45
C PRO A 54 -19.42 -19.85 37.60
N TYR A 55 -19.33 -18.54 37.86
CA TYR A 55 -18.63 -17.98 39.01
C TYR A 55 -19.41 -16.79 39.55
N ALA A 56 -19.37 -16.61 40.87
CA ALA A 56 -20.06 -15.56 41.58
C ALA A 56 -19.25 -15.11 42.81
N VAL A 57 -19.58 -13.94 43.35
CA VAL A 57 -19.10 -13.52 44.67
C VAL A 57 -20.03 -14.11 45.73
N SER A 58 -19.53 -14.28 46.96
CA SER A 58 -20.39 -14.73 48.07
C SER A 58 -21.57 -13.77 48.27
N HIS A 59 -22.77 -14.32 48.47
CA HIS A 59 -23.99 -13.54 48.67
C HIS A 59 -23.90 -12.63 49.90
N LYS A 60 -23.21 -13.10 50.95
CA LYS A 60 -23.05 -12.38 52.22
C LYS A 60 -21.80 -11.47 52.25
N ALA A 61 -21.02 -11.41 51.17
CA ALA A 61 -19.81 -10.58 51.13
C ALA A 61 -20.15 -9.11 51.36
N GLY A 62 -19.49 -8.47 52.34
CA GLY A 62 -19.75 -7.09 52.73
C GLY A 62 -21.03 -6.85 53.53
N HIS A 63 -21.84 -7.90 53.78
CA HIS A 63 -23.08 -7.84 54.57
C HIS A 63 -22.97 -8.50 55.96
N GLN A 64 -21.80 -8.98 56.34
CA GLN A 64 -21.57 -9.68 57.62
C GLN A 64 -21.48 -8.71 58.81
N THR A 65 -21.18 -7.44 58.56
CA THR A 65 -20.95 -6.44 59.60
C THR A 65 -22.25 -5.73 59.95
N SER A 66 -22.59 -5.65 61.24
CA SER A 66 -23.67 -4.79 61.72
C SER A 66 -23.23 -3.33 61.69
N ALA A 67 -23.93 -2.51 60.92
CA ALA A 67 -23.59 -1.10 60.71
C ALA A 67 -24.84 -0.29 60.39
N GLU A 68 -24.91 0.92 60.94
CA GLU A 68 -26.02 1.85 60.72
C GLU A 68 -25.46 3.23 60.41
N SER A 69 -26.21 4.03 59.66
CA SER A 69 -25.81 5.40 59.39
C SER A 69 -26.01 6.24 60.65
N TRP A 70 -25.05 7.10 60.97
CA TRP A 70 -25.18 8.03 62.09
C TRP A 70 -26.07 9.24 61.79
N GLY A 71 -26.61 9.33 60.57
CA GLY A 71 -27.45 10.46 60.15
C GLY A 71 -26.66 11.75 59.92
N THR A 72 -27.35 12.88 60.01
CA THR A 72 -26.78 14.24 59.93
C THR A 72 -26.32 14.74 61.28
N GLY A 73 -25.67 15.91 61.34
CA GLY A 73 -25.26 16.53 62.61
C GLY A 73 -23.93 16.00 63.17
N ARG A 74 -23.24 15.14 62.42
CA ARG A 74 -21.85 14.76 62.65
C ARG A 74 -21.03 15.20 61.44
N ALA A 75 -19.81 15.71 61.64
CA ALA A 75 -18.91 16.18 60.57
C ALA A 75 -18.32 15.02 59.73
N VAL A 76 -19.18 14.10 59.31
CA VAL A 76 -18.86 12.78 58.77
C VAL A 76 -19.94 12.38 57.76
N ALA A 77 -19.56 11.73 56.66
CA ALA A 77 -20.50 11.28 55.63
C ALA A 77 -21.55 10.27 56.16
N ARG A 78 -22.78 10.35 55.60
CA ARG A 78 -23.98 9.56 55.98
C ARG A 78 -23.95 8.07 55.60
N ILE A 79 -22.76 7.50 55.36
CA ILE A 79 -22.58 6.08 55.05
C ILE A 79 -22.76 5.25 56.33
N PRO A 80 -23.34 4.04 56.27
CA PRO A 80 -23.41 3.13 57.42
C PRO A 80 -22.04 2.85 58.04
N ARG A 81 -21.95 2.90 59.37
CA ARG A 81 -20.71 2.72 60.13
C ARG A 81 -20.82 1.58 61.13
N VAL A 82 -19.73 0.84 61.30
CA VAL A 82 -19.65 -0.30 62.22
C VAL A 82 -19.86 0.18 63.65
N ARG A 83 -20.79 -0.47 64.37
CA ARG A 83 -21.11 -0.18 65.76
C ARG A 83 -20.01 -0.69 66.71
N GLY A 84 -19.96 -0.16 67.94
CA GLY A 84 -19.01 -0.55 68.98
C GLY A 84 -17.84 0.42 69.16
N GLY A 85 -16.86 0.03 69.99
CA GLY A 85 -15.65 0.79 70.33
C GLY A 85 -14.46 -0.13 70.58
N GLY A 86 -13.28 0.42 70.87
CA GLY A 86 -12.10 -0.38 71.27
C GLY A 86 -11.39 -1.17 70.16
N THR A 87 -11.84 -1.09 68.90
CA THR A 87 -11.14 -1.69 67.75
C THR A 87 -10.96 -0.68 66.63
N HIS A 88 -9.91 -0.84 65.82
CA HIS A 88 -9.68 0.01 64.64
C HIS A 88 -10.80 -0.09 63.58
N ARG A 89 -11.65 -1.12 63.65
CA ARG A 89 -12.76 -1.32 62.71
C ARG A 89 -14.00 -0.52 63.10
N SER A 90 -14.20 -0.23 64.39
CA SER A 90 -15.34 0.54 64.91
C SER A 90 -15.39 1.94 64.29
N GLY A 91 -16.58 2.42 63.93
CA GLY A 91 -16.78 3.75 63.33
C GLY A 91 -16.37 3.89 61.84
N GLN A 92 -15.75 2.87 61.24
CA GLN A 92 -15.44 2.87 59.80
C GLN A 92 -16.67 2.59 58.94
N GLY A 93 -16.65 3.05 57.68
CA GLY A 93 -17.72 2.79 56.71
C GLY A 93 -17.92 1.29 56.39
N ALA A 94 -19.15 0.90 56.12
CA ALA A 94 -19.58 -0.46 55.80
C ALA A 94 -20.69 -0.47 54.73
N PHE A 95 -21.02 -1.66 54.21
CA PHE A 95 -21.95 -1.95 53.11
C PHE A 95 -21.62 -1.30 51.76
N GLY A 96 -21.44 0.02 51.68
CA GLY A 96 -21.27 0.75 50.43
C GLY A 96 -20.17 0.21 49.51
N ASN A 97 -20.41 0.26 48.20
CA ASN A 97 -19.43 -0.13 47.18
C ASN A 97 -18.20 0.77 47.11
N MET A 98 -18.30 1.99 47.64
CA MET A 98 -17.17 2.91 47.83
C MET A 98 -16.37 2.60 49.11
N CYS A 99 -16.86 1.74 50.00
CA CYS A 99 -16.24 1.45 51.29
C CYS A 99 -15.27 0.26 51.20
N ARG A 100 -14.13 0.36 51.87
CA ARG A 100 -13.20 -0.76 52.05
C ARG A 100 -13.88 -1.87 52.85
N GLY A 101 -13.93 -3.09 52.30
CA GLY A 101 -14.61 -4.24 52.91
C GLY A 101 -16.14 -4.23 52.76
N GLY A 102 -16.72 -3.25 52.04
CA GLY A 102 -18.13 -3.24 51.65
C GLY A 102 -18.43 -4.20 50.50
N HIS A 103 -19.70 -4.27 50.10
CA HIS A 103 -20.12 -5.12 48.98
C HIS A 103 -20.00 -4.40 47.64
N MET A 104 -19.74 -5.14 46.56
CA MET A 104 -19.69 -4.57 45.21
C MET A 104 -21.10 -4.19 44.71
N PHE A 105 -21.22 -3.14 43.89
CA PHE A 105 -22.45 -2.86 43.16
C PHE A 105 -22.69 -3.93 42.08
N ALA A 106 -23.94 -4.39 41.94
CA ALA A 106 -24.34 -5.46 41.02
C ALA A 106 -23.42 -6.71 41.11
N PRO A 107 -23.36 -7.39 42.27
CA PRO A 107 -22.46 -8.53 42.48
C PRO A 107 -22.77 -9.63 41.47
N THR A 108 -21.72 -10.29 40.93
CA THR A 108 -21.90 -11.39 39.96
C THR A 108 -22.73 -12.50 40.57
N LYS A 109 -23.79 -12.91 39.87
CA LYS A 109 -24.71 -13.96 40.32
C LYS A 109 -24.52 -15.25 39.52
N VAL A 110 -24.79 -16.38 40.15
CA VAL A 110 -24.66 -17.71 39.55
C VAL A 110 -25.61 -17.89 38.37
N TRP A 111 -26.84 -17.37 38.48
CA TRP A 111 -27.90 -17.46 37.46
C TRP A 111 -27.69 -16.56 36.22
N ARG A 112 -26.52 -15.92 36.08
CA ARG A 112 -26.15 -15.26 34.82
C ARG A 112 -26.30 -16.25 33.66
N ARG A 113 -26.81 -15.82 32.51
CA ARG A 113 -26.94 -16.68 31.31
C ARG A 113 -25.57 -16.99 30.67
N TRP A 114 -24.91 -18.04 31.18
CA TRP A 114 -23.60 -18.52 30.68
C TRP A 114 -23.72 -19.28 29.37
N HIS A 115 -24.70 -20.19 29.29
CA HIS A 115 -24.90 -21.07 28.15
C HIS A 115 -25.80 -20.40 27.09
N ARG A 116 -25.53 -20.73 25.82
CA ARG A 116 -26.27 -20.30 24.65
C ARG A 116 -26.69 -21.53 23.84
N LYS A 117 -28.00 -21.64 23.63
CA LYS A 117 -28.58 -22.58 22.67
C LYS A 117 -28.21 -22.11 21.26
N VAL A 118 -27.87 -23.04 20.39
CA VAL A 118 -27.52 -22.77 19.00
C VAL A 118 -28.28 -23.74 18.12
N ASN A 119 -28.86 -23.22 17.05
CA ASN A 119 -29.65 -23.99 16.11
C ASN A 119 -28.81 -25.10 15.49
N ILE A 120 -29.40 -26.29 15.37
CA ILE A 120 -28.72 -27.49 14.87
C ILE A 120 -28.31 -27.28 13.40
N GLY A 121 -29.19 -26.70 12.58
CA GLY A 121 -28.88 -26.36 11.18
C GLY A 121 -27.66 -25.42 11.07
N GLN A 122 -27.60 -24.37 11.90
CA GLN A 122 -26.47 -23.44 11.92
C GLN A 122 -25.15 -24.10 12.36
N LYS A 123 -25.21 -24.98 13.38
CA LYS A 123 -24.05 -25.80 13.78
C LYS A 123 -23.55 -26.68 12.66
N ARG A 124 -24.47 -27.39 11.98
CA ARG A 124 -24.14 -28.28 10.87
C ARG A 124 -23.56 -27.49 9.69
N PHE A 125 -24.14 -26.33 9.37
CA PHE A 125 -23.59 -25.39 8.37
C PHE A 125 -22.15 -24.99 8.70
N ALA A 126 -21.90 -24.54 9.94
CA ALA A 126 -20.57 -24.13 10.37
C ALA A 126 -19.54 -25.27 10.25
N VAL A 127 -19.94 -26.51 10.58
CA VAL A 127 -19.07 -27.68 10.41
C VAL A 127 -18.80 -27.95 8.92
N CYS A 128 -19.80 -27.89 8.05
CA CYS A 128 -19.61 -28.03 6.60
C CYS A 128 -18.64 -26.97 6.05
N SER A 129 -18.85 -25.69 6.39
CA SER A 129 -17.94 -24.61 5.98
C SER A 129 -16.52 -24.80 6.50
N ALA A 130 -16.37 -25.28 7.74
CA ALA A 130 -15.06 -25.55 8.31
C ALA A 130 -14.34 -26.70 7.59
N ILE A 131 -15.05 -27.79 7.23
CA ILE A 131 -14.51 -28.91 6.45
C ILE A 131 -14.12 -28.45 5.04
N ALA A 132 -14.99 -27.72 4.34
CA ALA A 132 -14.68 -27.18 3.02
C ALA A 132 -13.40 -26.33 3.03
N ALA A 133 -13.21 -25.50 4.06
CA ALA A 133 -12.01 -24.71 4.21
C ALA A 133 -10.74 -25.52 4.47
N THR A 134 -10.82 -26.75 5.00
CA THR A 134 -9.62 -27.59 5.21
C THR A 134 -9.10 -28.20 3.91
N GLY A 135 -9.93 -28.27 2.87
CA GLY A 135 -9.53 -28.66 1.51
C GLY A 135 -8.88 -27.53 0.70
N SER A 136 -8.86 -26.28 1.20
CA SER A 136 -8.24 -25.15 0.49
C SER A 136 -6.83 -24.89 1.03
N PRO A 137 -5.77 -25.07 0.22
CA PRO A 137 -4.39 -24.79 0.64
C PRO A 137 -4.21 -23.34 1.11
N ALA A 138 -4.84 -22.38 0.43
CA ALA A 138 -4.73 -20.96 0.75
C ALA A 138 -5.28 -20.64 2.15
N LEU A 139 -6.44 -21.20 2.53
CA LEU A 139 -7.04 -21.00 3.85
C LEU A 139 -6.25 -21.71 4.96
N VAL A 140 -5.66 -22.87 4.66
CA VAL A 140 -4.82 -23.61 5.61
C VAL A 140 -3.50 -22.88 5.87
N MET A 141 -2.87 -22.34 4.81
CA MET A 141 -1.65 -21.54 4.91
C MET A 141 -1.90 -20.19 5.59
N SER A 142 -3.02 -19.51 5.31
CA SER A 142 -3.32 -18.20 5.90
C SER A 142 -3.52 -18.26 7.42
N LYS A 143 -4.07 -19.38 7.93
CA LYS A 143 -4.11 -19.67 9.37
C LYS A 143 -2.73 -19.85 10.00
N GLY A 144 -1.75 -20.22 9.17
CA GLY A 144 -0.36 -20.38 9.55
C GLY A 144 0.09 -21.82 9.72
N HIS A 145 -0.60 -22.81 9.15
CA HIS A 145 -0.06 -24.17 9.13
C HIS A 145 1.09 -24.31 8.13
N GLN A 146 2.10 -25.12 8.45
CA GLN A 146 3.25 -25.37 7.56
C GLN A 146 3.02 -26.59 6.66
N ILE A 147 2.36 -26.36 5.52
CA ILE A 147 1.98 -27.40 4.55
C ILE A 147 2.73 -27.32 3.20
N GLN A 148 3.79 -26.51 3.11
CA GLN A 148 4.51 -26.28 1.83
C GLN A 148 5.14 -27.55 1.24
N LYS A 149 5.51 -28.51 2.10
CA LYS A 149 6.11 -29.79 1.70
C LYS A 149 5.09 -30.93 1.65
N THR A 150 3.83 -30.66 1.99
CA THR A 150 2.76 -31.65 1.92
C THR A 150 2.32 -31.77 0.47
N ARG A 151 2.17 -33.00 -0.02
CA ARG A 151 1.88 -33.26 -1.43
C ARG A 151 0.50 -32.78 -1.87
N GLU A 152 -0.52 -32.98 -1.04
CA GLU A 152 -1.91 -32.69 -1.36
C GLU A 152 -2.70 -32.24 -0.12
N VAL A 153 -3.71 -31.41 -0.35
CA VAL A 153 -4.69 -30.96 0.65
C VAL A 153 -6.08 -31.05 0.00
N PRO A 154 -7.05 -31.79 0.59
CA PRO A 154 -6.99 -32.51 1.86
C PRO A 154 -6.04 -33.73 1.82
N LEU A 155 -5.28 -33.96 2.89
CA LEU A 155 -4.38 -35.12 2.99
C LEU A 155 -5.17 -36.34 3.46
N VAL A 156 -5.22 -37.39 2.64
CA VAL A 156 -5.89 -38.66 2.95
C VAL A 156 -4.86 -39.81 2.99
N VAL A 157 -4.94 -40.65 4.01
CA VAL A 157 -3.98 -41.73 4.26
C VAL A 157 -4.72 -43.05 4.48
N GLU A 158 -4.09 -44.16 4.10
CA GLU A 158 -4.54 -45.53 4.33
C GLU A 158 -4.97 -45.80 5.79
N ASP A 159 -5.97 -46.67 5.97
CA ASP A 159 -6.55 -46.98 7.27
C ASP A 159 -5.60 -47.67 8.27
N LYS A 160 -4.45 -48.19 7.82
CA LYS A 160 -3.36 -48.67 8.70
C LYS A 160 -2.93 -47.64 9.76
N LEU A 161 -3.15 -46.34 9.51
CA LEU A 161 -2.93 -45.28 10.49
C LEU A 161 -3.72 -45.49 11.79
N GLN A 162 -4.89 -46.13 11.72
CA GLN A 162 -5.81 -46.36 12.86
C GLN A 162 -5.27 -47.37 13.88
N GLU A 163 -4.45 -48.32 13.42
CA GLU A 163 -3.92 -49.46 14.19
C GLU A 163 -2.69 -49.11 15.04
N ILE A 164 -2.11 -47.92 14.83
CA ILE A 164 -0.91 -47.50 15.53
C ILE A 164 -1.18 -47.34 17.02
N SER A 165 -0.40 -48.04 17.84
CA SER A 165 -0.46 -47.95 19.30
C SER A 165 0.66 -47.10 19.89
N LYS A 166 1.83 -47.03 19.23
CA LYS A 166 3.04 -46.37 19.76
C LYS A 166 3.25 -44.97 19.21
N THR A 167 3.60 -44.03 20.08
CA THR A 167 3.92 -42.64 19.67
C THR A 167 5.14 -42.55 18.75
N LYS A 168 6.11 -43.47 18.86
CA LYS A 168 7.29 -43.51 17.98
C LYS A 168 6.88 -43.67 16.50
N GLU A 169 5.92 -44.55 16.24
CA GLU A 169 5.35 -44.79 14.91
C GLU A 169 4.55 -43.59 14.41
N ALA A 170 3.74 -42.98 15.29
CA ALA A 170 3.00 -41.76 14.98
C ALA A 170 3.91 -40.58 14.59
N VAL A 171 5.05 -40.41 15.27
CA VAL A 171 6.07 -39.41 14.91
C VAL A 171 6.73 -39.74 13.58
N ALA A 172 7.07 -41.02 13.34
CA ALA A 172 7.65 -41.46 12.07
C ALA A 172 6.70 -41.18 10.89
N PHE A 173 5.41 -41.46 11.07
CA PHE A 173 4.36 -41.14 10.11
C PHE A 173 4.33 -39.63 9.78
N LEU A 174 4.24 -38.75 10.78
CA LEU A 174 4.17 -37.30 10.55
C LEU A 174 5.43 -36.76 9.85
N LYS A 175 6.61 -37.35 10.09
CA LYS A 175 7.85 -37.00 9.40
C LYS A 175 7.84 -37.44 7.94
N LYS A 176 7.36 -38.66 7.66
CA LYS A 176 7.24 -39.23 6.31
C LYS A 176 6.29 -38.40 5.44
N HIS A 177 5.14 -38.01 5.98
CA HIS A 177 4.11 -37.18 5.31
C HIS A 177 4.38 -35.67 5.36
N LYS A 178 5.58 -35.27 5.79
CA LYS A 178 6.03 -33.87 5.89
C LYS A 178 5.11 -32.95 6.71
N ALA A 179 4.27 -33.52 7.58
CA ALA A 179 3.44 -32.79 8.54
C ALA A 179 4.21 -32.39 9.82
N TRP A 180 5.39 -32.97 10.04
CA TRP A 180 6.21 -32.72 11.23
C TRP A 180 6.71 -31.27 11.34
N SER A 181 6.85 -30.53 10.23
CA SER A 181 7.18 -29.10 10.27
C SER A 181 6.15 -28.30 11.08
N ASP A 182 4.87 -28.59 10.90
CA ASP A 182 3.80 -27.94 11.63
C ASP A 182 3.86 -28.26 13.14
N VAL A 183 4.20 -29.50 13.49
CA VAL A 183 4.42 -29.92 14.88
C VAL A 183 5.65 -29.23 15.49
N LEU A 184 6.77 -29.13 14.76
CA LEU A 184 7.96 -28.38 15.20
C LEU A 184 7.62 -26.90 15.47
N LYS A 185 6.74 -26.30 14.66
CA LYS A 185 6.23 -24.95 14.92
C LYS A 185 5.43 -24.86 16.21
N VAL A 186 4.70 -25.92 16.60
CA VAL A 186 4.03 -26.00 17.90
C VAL A 186 5.05 -26.04 19.03
N TYR A 187 6.06 -26.92 18.97
CA TYR A 187 7.13 -27.01 19.97
C TYR A 187 7.79 -25.64 20.21
N LYS A 188 8.20 -24.96 19.13
CA LYS A 188 8.82 -23.62 19.20
C LYS A 188 7.88 -22.53 19.75
N SER A 189 6.56 -22.74 19.71
CA SER A 189 5.57 -21.76 20.16
C SER A 189 5.23 -21.85 21.65
N GLN A 190 5.71 -22.90 22.33
CA GLN A 190 5.39 -23.12 23.75
C GLN A 190 5.99 -22.00 24.59
N ARG A 191 5.13 -21.30 25.34
CA ARG A 191 5.54 -20.21 26.22
C ARG A 191 4.65 -20.13 27.45
N GLN A 192 5.15 -19.43 28.47
CA GLN A 192 4.38 -19.11 29.68
C GLN A 192 3.23 -18.15 29.33
N ARG A 193 2.06 -18.34 29.93
CA ARG A 193 0.89 -17.47 29.76
C ARG A 193 1.14 -16.13 30.47
N ALA A 194 0.90 -15.03 29.78
CA ALA A 194 0.90 -13.71 30.41
C ALA A 194 -0.28 -13.51 31.37
N GLY A 195 -0.06 -12.75 32.44
CA GLY A 195 -1.10 -12.38 33.42
C GLY A 195 -1.51 -13.47 34.42
N LYS A 196 -2.68 -13.26 35.05
CA LYS A 196 -3.19 -14.09 36.18
C LYS A 196 -3.62 -15.51 35.80
N GLY A 197 -3.59 -15.88 34.53
CA GLY A 197 -3.95 -17.22 34.08
C GLY A 197 -3.00 -18.31 34.60
N LYS A 198 -1.74 -17.96 34.92
CA LYS A 198 -0.75 -18.88 35.48
C LYS A 198 -1.20 -19.49 36.80
N MET A 199 -1.81 -18.69 37.68
CA MET A 199 -2.34 -19.11 38.98
C MET A 199 -3.64 -19.94 38.86
N ARG A 200 -4.25 -20.00 37.68
CA ARG A 200 -5.53 -20.69 37.44
C ARG A 200 -5.33 -21.94 36.57
N ASN A 201 -4.27 -22.71 36.83
CA ASN A 201 -3.89 -23.95 36.14
C ASN A 201 -3.79 -23.84 34.60
N ARG A 202 -3.51 -22.63 34.08
CA ARG A 202 -3.38 -22.35 32.63
C ARG A 202 -2.01 -21.73 32.32
N ARG A 203 -0.96 -22.29 32.93
CA ARG A 203 0.39 -21.74 32.96
C ARG A 203 1.09 -21.68 31.59
N ARG A 204 0.87 -22.65 30.71
CA ARG A 204 1.48 -22.68 29.36
C ARG A 204 0.45 -22.42 28.25
N VAL A 205 0.93 -21.88 27.13
CA VAL A 205 0.18 -21.68 25.88
C VAL A 205 1.02 -22.22 24.72
N GLN A 206 0.36 -22.83 23.74
CA GLN A 206 0.98 -23.35 22.52
C GLN A 206 0.01 -23.20 21.34
N ARG A 207 0.54 -23.25 20.11
CA ARG A 207 -0.27 -23.30 18.89
C ARG A 207 -0.99 -24.65 18.74
N ARG A 208 -2.02 -24.67 17.89
CA ARG A 208 -2.67 -25.91 17.45
C ARG A 208 -1.97 -26.40 16.19
N GLY A 209 -1.65 -27.69 16.14
CA GLY A 209 -1.07 -28.36 14.99
C GLY A 209 -2.14 -29.12 14.20
N PRO A 210 -1.74 -30.18 13.48
CA PRO A 210 -2.65 -30.95 12.64
C PRO A 210 -3.77 -31.62 13.47
N LEU A 211 -4.93 -31.77 12.84
CA LEU A 211 -6.05 -32.55 13.36
C LEU A 211 -6.12 -33.87 12.58
N ILE A 212 -6.05 -35.00 13.27
CA ILE A 212 -6.14 -36.33 12.65
C ILE A 212 -7.56 -36.83 12.82
N ILE A 213 -8.21 -37.16 11.70
CA ILE A 213 -9.61 -37.55 11.65
C ILE A 213 -9.69 -39.01 11.23
N TYR A 214 -10.31 -39.83 12.08
CA TYR A 214 -10.39 -41.28 11.91
C TYR A 214 -11.84 -41.76 12.00
N ASP A 215 -12.11 -42.99 11.54
CA ASP A 215 -13.40 -43.63 11.68
C ASP A 215 -13.46 -44.45 12.97
N LYS A 216 -12.61 -45.48 13.09
CA LYS A 216 -12.51 -46.37 14.26
C LYS A 216 -11.25 -46.06 15.08
N ASN A 217 -11.34 -46.25 16.38
CA ASN A 217 -10.19 -46.04 17.29
C ASN A 217 -9.58 -47.39 17.66
N GLN A 218 -8.54 -47.82 16.94
CA GLN A 218 -7.82 -49.07 17.20
C GLN A 218 -6.47 -48.87 17.93
N GLY A 219 -6.25 -47.68 18.50
CA GLY A 219 -4.99 -47.32 19.16
C GLY A 219 -4.50 -45.91 18.82
N LEU A 220 -4.92 -45.39 17.66
CA LEU A 220 -4.52 -44.09 17.12
C LEU A 220 -4.66 -42.95 18.14
N SER A 221 -5.77 -42.88 18.88
CA SER A 221 -5.98 -41.81 19.86
C SER A 221 -4.89 -41.76 20.93
N LEU A 222 -4.42 -42.92 21.40
CA LEU A 222 -3.36 -43.02 22.41
C LEU A 222 -2.00 -42.69 21.80
N ALA A 223 -1.71 -43.18 20.59
CA ALA A 223 -0.45 -42.93 19.91
C ALA A 223 -0.19 -41.43 19.67
N PHE A 224 -1.23 -40.67 19.29
CA PHE A 224 -1.11 -39.25 18.96
C PHE A 224 -1.34 -38.28 20.15
N ARG A 225 -1.96 -38.71 21.26
CA ARG A 225 -2.30 -37.82 22.39
C ARG A 225 -1.11 -37.08 22.99
N ASN A 226 0.07 -37.71 23.00
CA ASN A 226 1.26 -37.17 23.64
C ASN A 226 2.04 -36.16 22.75
N ILE A 227 1.72 -36.08 21.46
CA ILE A 227 2.39 -35.16 20.53
C ILE A 227 1.78 -33.75 20.70
N PRO A 228 2.57 -32.70 21.01
CA PRO A 228 2.03 -31.40 21.34
C PRO A 228 1.34 -30.74 20.14
N GLY A 229 0.13 -30.24 20.38
CA GLY A 229 -0.67 -29.51 19.39
C GLY A 229 -1.41 -30.40 18.39
N VAL A 230 -1.05 -31.68 18.28
CA VAL A 230 -1.83 -32.66 17.53
C VAL A 230 -3.09 -32.98 18.31
N GLU A 231 -4.22 -33.04 17.61
CA GLU A 231 -5.48 -33.51 18.19
C GLU A 231 -6.06 -34.60 17.28
N THR A 232 -6.83 -35.50 17.86
CA THR A 232 -7.52 -36.57 17.14
C THR A 232 -9.02 -36.42 17.32
N ILE A 233 -9.80 -36.77 16.29
CA ILE A 233 -11.26 -36.74 16.35
C ILE A 233 -11.87 -37.83 15.48
N CYS A 234 -12.97 -38.40 15.94
CA CYS A 234 -13.77 -39.35 15.16
C CYS A 234 -14.69 -38.60 14.19
N VAL A 235 -14.82 -39.09 12.95
CA VAL A 235 -15.64 -38.48 11.88
C VAL A 235 -17.12 -38.37 12.23
N ASP A 236 -17.66 -39.27 13.05
CA ASP A 236 -19.06 -39.23 13.48
C ASP A 236 -19.33 -38.07 14.46
N ARG A 237 -18.30 -37.59 15.16
CA ARG A 237 -18.39 -36.61 16.25
C ARG A 237 -17.58 -35.35 15.97
N LEU A 238 -17.58 -34.89 14.72
CA LEU A 238 -16.86 -33.68 14.29
C LEU A 238 -17.28 -32.44 15.11
N ASN A 239 -16.27 -31.80 15.70
CA ASN A 239 -16.44 -30.67 16.61
C ASN A 239 -15.91 -29.39 15.98
N LEU A 240 -16.77 -28.37 15.88
CA LEU A 240 -16.40 -27.06 15.35
C LEU A 240 -15.24 -26.42 16.13
N LEU A 241 -15.17 -26.63 17.46
CA LEU A 241 -14.10 -26.06 18.28
C LEU A 241 -12.71 -26.60 17.92
N GLN A 242 -12.65 -27.81 17.36
CA GLN A 242 -11.41 -28.44 16.91
C GLN A 242 -11.16 -28.18 15.42
N LEU A 243 -12.19 -28.16 14.56
CA LEU A 243 -12.01 -27.84 13.14
C LEU A 243 -11.64 -26.36 12.92
N ALA A 244 -12.27 -25.46 13.65
CA ALA A 244 -12.08 -24.01 13.55
C ALA A 244 -11.66 -23.39 14.90
N PRO A 245 -10.46 -23.71 15.42
CA PRO A 245 -9.99 -23.17 16.68
C PRO A 245 -9.90 -21.64 16.61
N GLY A 246 -10.56 -20.97 17.54
CA GLY A 246 -10.62 -19.50 17.59
C GLY A 246 -11.74 -18.89 16.74
N GLY A 247 -12.55 -19.70 16.05
CA GLY A 247 -13.58 -19.22 15.12
C GLY A 247 -13.06 -18.96 13.71
N HIS A 248 -11.77 -19.22 13.46
CA HIS A 248 -11.17 -19.14 12.13
C HIS A 248 -11.16 -20.50 11.44
N VAL A 249 -11.56 -20.55 10.18
CA VAL A 249 -11.54 -21.76 9.34
C VAL A 249 -10.11 -22.17 8.92
N GLY A 250 -9.96 -23.25 8.14
CA GLY A 250 -8.67 -23.64 7.54
C GLY A 250 -7.67 -24.30 8.50
N ARG A 251 -8.10 -25.19 9.41
CA ARG A 251 -7.13 -26.01 10.17
C ARG A 251 -6.57 -27.12 9.28
N PHE A 252 -5.27 -27.39 9.37
CA PHE A 252 -4.67 -28.53 8.67
C PHE A 252 -5.21 -29.85 9.25
N CYS A 253 -5.88 -30.63 8.41
CA CYS A 253 -6.50 -31.90 8.77
C CYS A 253 -5.92 -33.04 7.94
N ILE A 254 -5.69 -34.18 8.60
CA ILE A 254 -5.24 -35.43 8.00
C ILE A 254 -6.37 -36.43 8.20
N TRP A 255 -6.85 -37.03 7.11
CA TRP A 255 -7.98 -37.95 7.11
C TRP A 255 -7.51 -39.39 6.89
N THR A 256 -8.13 -40.36 7.56
CA THR A 256 -8.03 -41.76 7.14
C THR A 256 -8.98 -42.04 5.98
N GLU A 257 -8.67 -43.05 5.16
CA GLU A 257 -9.47 -43.43 3.99
C GLU A 257 -10.95 -43.64 4.36
N SER A 258 -11.22 -44.52 5.33
CA SER A 258 -12.58 -44.80 5.80
C SER A 258 -13.30 -43.55 6.31
N ALA A 259 -12.61 -42.69 7.07
CA ALA A 259 -13.18 -41.44 7.56
C ALA A 259 -13.57 -40.50 6.42
N PHE A 260 -12.72 -40.42 5.38
CA PHE A 260 -12.96 -39.57 4.23
C PHE A 260 -14.16 -40.05 3.40
N GLN A 261 -14.26 -41.36 3.15
CA GLN A 261 -15.39 -41.95 2.43
C GLN A 261 -16.72 -41.81 3.19
N LYS A 262 -16.69 -41.93 4.52
CA LYS A 262 -17.88 -41.84 5.38
C LYS A 262 -18.51 -40.43 5.40
N LEU A 263 -17.77 -39.39 5.01
CA LEU A 263 -18.29 -38.00 4.98
C LEU A 263 -19.53 -37.84 4.09
N ASP A 264 -19.58 -38.50 2.94
CA ASP A 264 -20.73 -38.43 2.04
C ASP A 264 -21.98 -39.06 2.64
N SER A 265 -21.84 -40.13 3.44
CA SER A 265 -22.95 -40.73 4.19
C SER A 265 -23.41 -39.81 5.34
N ILE A 266 -22.46 -39.23 6.07
CA ILE A 266 -22.73 -38.38 7.24
C ILE A 266 -23.36 -37.04 6.87
N PHE A 267 -22.90 -36.39 5.80
CA PHE A 267 -23.40 -35.06 5.41
C PHE A 267 -24.37 -35.11 4.23
N GLY A 268 -24.36 -36.17 3.43
CA GLY A 268 -25.10 -36.26 2.19
C GLY A 268 -24.36 -35.60 1.03
N THR A 269 -25.09 -35.36 -0.03
CA THR A 269 -24.68 -34.66 -1.25
C THR A 269 -25.75 -33.63 -1.60
N TYR A 270 -25.57 -32.78 -2.61
CA TYR A 270 -26.63 -31.83 -2.99
C TYR A 270 -27.91 -32.52 -3.50
N THR A 271 -27.78 -33.74 -4.05
CA THR A 271 -28.89 -34.53 -4.60
C THR A 271 -29.47 -35.53 -3.60
N LYS A 272 -28.62 -36.19 -2.81
CA LYS A 272 -29.02 -37.17 -1.78
C LYS A 272 -28.87 -36.57 -0.38
N LYS A 273 -29.95 -36.59 0.42
CA LYS A 273 -29.94 -36.17 1.83
C LYS A 273 -28.96 -37.01 2.66
N SER A 274 -28.58 -36.51 3.83
CA SER A 274 -27.75 -37.24 4.78
C SER A 274 -28.43 -38.52 5.28
N ALA A 275 -27.67 -39.61 5.38
CA ALA A 275 -28.17 -40.86 5.97
C ALA A 275 -28.20 -40.81 7.50
N VAL A 276 -27.22 -40.13 8.11
CA VAL A 276 -27.05 -40.09 9.58
C VAL A 276 -27.81 -38.92 10.22
N LYS A 277 -27.87 -37.78 9.54
CA LYS A 277 -28.45 -36.55 10.08
C LYS A 277 -29.86 -36.37 9.56
N LYS A 278 -30.83 -36.60 10.45
CA LYS A 278 -32.24 -36.33 10.20
C LYS A 278 -32.45 -34.92 9.63
N ASP A 279 -33.21 -34.87 8.53
CA ASP A 279 -33.63 -33.67 7.79
C ASP A 279 -32.49 -32.70 7.44
N PHE A 280 -31.31 -33.25 7.14
CA PHE A 280 -30.15 -32.45 6.74
C PHE A 280 -29.81 -32.64 5.27
N ASN A 281 -29.62 -31.51 4.59
CA ASN A 281 -29.02 -31.43 3.26
C ASN A 281 -27.84 -30.44 3.30
N LEU A 282 -26.91 -30.55 2.35
CA LEU A 282 -25.81 -29.61 2.26
C LEU A 282 -26.31 -28.18 1.99
N PRO A 283 -25.66 -27.18 2.59
CA PRO A 283 -26.00 -25.79 2.32
C PRO A 283 -25.69 -25.43 0.87
N GLN A 284 -26.67 -24.87 0.16
CA GLN A 284 -26.50 -24.42 -1.21
C GLN A 284 -25.67 -23.13 -1.26
N SER A 285 -24.84 -23.00 -2.30
CA SER A 285 -24.13 -21.76 -2.56
C SER A 285 -25.08 -20.71 -3.14
N ILE A 286 -24.95 -19.46 -2.69
CA ILE A 286 -25.72 -18.33 -3.22
C ILE A 286 -25.19 -17.95 -4.62
N MET A 287 -23.88 -18.06 -4.84
CA MET A 287 -23.23 -17.80 -6.13
C MET A 287 -22.73 -19.12 -6.73
N ASN A 288 -23.02 -19.35 -8.02
CA ASN A 288 -22.51 -20.53 -8.73
C ASN A 288 -21.00 -20.45 -8.99
N THR A 289 -20.48 -19.26 -9.28
CA THR A 289 -19.04 -19.03 -9.50
C THR A 289 -18.58 -17.89 -8.60
N ALA A 290 -17.56 -18.15 -7.77
CA ALA A 290 -16.98 -17.15 -6.87
C ALA A 290 -15.82 -16.36 -7.51
N ASP A 291 -15.39 -16.72 -8.72
CA ASP A 291 -14.36 -15.99 -9.46
C ASP A 291 -14.95 -14.75 -10.14
N LEU A 292 -14.95 -13.65 -9.39
CA LEU A 292 -15.42 -12.35 -9.87
C LEU A 292 -14.61 -11.86 -11.08
N MET A 293 -13.31 -12.16 -11.15
CA MET A 293 -12.46 -11.68 -12.25
C MET A 293 -12.83 -12.38 -13.56
N LYS A 294 -13.14 -13.68 -13.51
CA LYS A 294 -13.64 -14.42 -14.67
C LYS A 294 -15.00 -13.88 -15.12
N VAL A 295 -15.92 -13.63 -14.19
CA VAL A 295 -17.23 -13.05 -14.50
C VAL A 295 -17.07 -11.68 -15.15
N LEU A 296 -16.31 -10.76 -14.52
CA LEU A 296 -16.12 -9.41 -15.05
C LEU A 296 -15.45 -9.41 -16.42
N LYS A 297 -14.52 -10.33 -16.69
CA LYS A 297 -13.84 -10.44 -17.99
C LYS A 297 -14.64 -11.21 -19.04
N HIS A 298 -15.83 -11.72 -18.73
CA HIS A 298 -16.64 -12.47 -19.68
C HIS A 298 -16.99 -11.60 -20.90
N PRO A 299 -16.84 -12.10 -22.14
CA PRO A 299 -17.03 -11.30 -23.35
C PRO A 299 -18.44 -10.71 -23.46
N GLU A 300 -19.46 -11.42 -22.99
CA GLU A 300 -20.84 -10.91 -22.97
C GLU A 300 -20.99 -9.68 -22.07
N ILE A 301 -20.32 -9.66 -20.91
CA ILE A 301 -20.34 -8.48 -20.04
C ILE A 301 -19.54 -7.37 -20.71
N GLN A 302 -18.31 -7.66 -21.16
CA GLN A 302 -17.42 -6.68 -21.78
C GLN A 302 -18.04 -6.00 -23.02
N ARG A 303 -18.81 -6.72 -23.84
CA ARG A 303 -19.54 -6.18 -25.00
C ARG A 303 -20.52 -5.07 -24.63
N HIS A 304 -21.12 -5.13 -23.44
CA HIS A 304 -22.13 -4.17 -22.97
C HIS A 304 -21.57 -3.09 -22.05
N LEU A 305 -20.28 -3.17 -21.69
CA LEU A 305 -19.66 -2.15 -20.83
C LEU A 305 -19.39 -0.87 -21.61
N ARG A 306 -19.67 0.26 -20.95
CA ARG A 306 -19.26 1.59 -21.43
C ARG A 306 -17.74 1.74 -21.26
N THR A 307 -17.11 2.54 -22.12
CA THR A 307 -15.68 2.86 -21.99
C THR A 307 -15.39 3.48 -20.62
N PRO A 308 -14.37 3.01 -19.90
CA PRO A 308 -14.04 3.52 -18.57
C PRO A 308 -13.63 5.00 -18.65
N ARG A 309 -14.23 5.83 -17.79
CA ARG A 309 -13.87 7.25 -17.66
C ARG A 309 -12.71 7.39 -16.66
N PHE A 310 -11.49 7.52 -17.17
CA PHE A 310 -10.30 7.73 -16.32
C PHE A 310 -10.09 9.18 -15.88
N HIS A 311 -10.84 10.13 -16.44
CA HIS A 311 -10.73 11.53 -16.04
C HIS A 311 -11.36 11.74 -14.66
N ARG A 312 -10.51 11.95 -13.66
CA ARG A 312 -10.92 12.47 -12.35
C ARG A 312 -10.65 13.97 -12.35
N PRO A 313 -11.68 14.84 -12.27
CA PRO A 313 -11.45 16.27 -12.17
C PRO A 313 -10.72 16.54 -10.85
N LEU A 314 -9.47 17.00 -10.94
CA LEU A 314 -8.74 17.47 -9.78
C LEU A 314 -9.33 18.80 -9.31
N ALA A 315 -9.39 18.98 -8.00
CA ALA A 315 -9.71 20.29 -7.41
C ALA A 315 -8.67 21.31 -7.92
N LYS A 316 -9.12 22.24 -8.75
CA LYS A 316 -8.27 23.33 -9.25
C LYS A 316 -8.33 24.47 -8.24
N THR A 317 -7.19 24.91 -7.74
CA THR A 317 -7.12 26.14 -6.95
C THR A 317 -7.58 27.31 -7.82
N LYS A 318 -8.60 28.04 -7.38
CA LYS A 318 -9.04 29.26 -8.06
C LYS A 318 -7.93 30.30 -7.98
N LEU A 319 -7.28 30.56 -9.11
CA LEU A 319 -6.25 31.59 -9.21
C LEU A 319 -6.95 32.96 -9.22
N ASN A 320 -6.52 33.87 -8.34
CA ASN A 320 -7.03 35.25 -8.35
C ASN A 320 -6.59 35.95 -9.66
N PRO A 321 -7.51 36.38 -10.54
CA PRO A 321 -7.17 36.98 -11.84
C PRO A 321 -6.43 38.32 -11.71
N LEU A 322 -6.71 39.10 -10.68
CA LEU A 322 -6.06 40.40 -10.46
C LEU A 322 -4.59 40.23 -10.07
N ARG A 323 -4.26 39.14 -9.35
CA ARG A 323 -2.88 38.79 -8.96
C ARG A 323 -2.17 37.95 -10.03
N ASN A 324 -2.90 37.12 -10.78
CA ASN A 324 -2.34 36.23 -11.80
C ASN A 324 -2.83 36.62 -13.20
N TYR A 325 -1.95 37.26 -13.97
CA TYR A 325 -2.26 37.75 -15.31
C TYR A 325 -2.69 36.66 -16.29
N ARG A 326 -2.18 35.42 -16.20
CA ARG A 326 -2.61 34.33 -17.09
C ARG A 326 -4.04 33.89 -16.81
N ALA A 327 -4.43 33.86 -15.53
CA ALA A 327 -5.81 33.61 -15.14
C ALA A 327 -6.74 34.74 -15.61
N LEU A 328 -6.28 36.01 -15.54
CA LEU A 328 -7.01 37.14 -16.11
C LEU A 328 -7.21 37.02 -17.61
N LEU A 329 -6.18 36.61 -18.36
CA LEU A 329 -6.28 36.45 -19.80
C LEU A 329 -7.17 35.28 -20.22
N GLN A 330 -7.16 34.18 -19.45
CA GLN A 330 -8.08 33.06 -19.68
C GLN A 330 -9.54 33.46 -19.51
N LEU A 331 -9.83 34.42 -18.62
CA LEU A 331 -11.18 34.90 -18.34
C LEU A 331 -11.58 36.10 -19.20
N ASN A 332 -10.64 37.02 -19.43
CA ASN A 332 -10.82 38.26 -20.19
C ASN A 332 -9.57 38.54 -21.05
N PRO A 333 -9.57 38.12 -22.32
CA PRO A 333 -8.49 38.41 -23.27
C PRO A 333 -8.28 39.92 -23.51
N TYR A 334 -9.33 40.75 -23.42
CA TYR A 334 -9.26 42.19 -23.66
C TYR A 334 -8.44 42.94 -22.61
N ALA A 335 -8.24 42.35 -21.43
CA ALA A 335 -7.35 42.89 -20.40
C ALA A 335 -5.90 43.09 -20.89
N ALA A 336 -5.46 42.35 -21.93
CA ALA A 336 -4.17 42.56 -22.56
C ALA A 336 -4.10 43.91 -23.29
N VAL A 337 -5.16 44.27 -24.02
CA VAL A 337 -5.27 45.50 -24.79
C VAL A 337 -5.33 46.69 -23.84
N GLN A 338 -6.24 46.64 -22.86
CA GLN A 338 -6.38 47.68 -21.84
C GLN A 338 -5.08 47.95 -21.08
N LYS A 339 -4.36 46.90 -20.65
CA LYS A 339 -3.05 47.09 -19.98
C LYS A 339 -1.99 47.67 -20.92
N LYS A 340 -2.02 47.33 -22.21
CA LYS A 340 -1.09 47.88 -23.21
C LYS A 340 -1.36 49.36 -23.46
N GLU A 341 -2.62 49.73 -23.61
CA GLU A 341 -3.07 51.11 -23.77
C GLU A 341 -2.78 51.94 -22.53
N ALA A 342 -3.11 51.45 -21.33
CA ALA A 342 -2.81 52.12 -20.07
C ALA A 342 -1.30 52.34 -19.88
N ARG A 343 -0.46 51.35 -20.23
CA ARG A 343 1.01 51.52 -20.22
C ARG A 343 1.48 52.55 -21.23
N ALA A 344 0.89 52.62 -22.42
CA ALA A 344 1.23 53.61 -23.42
C ALA A 344 0.86 55.03 -22.96
N VAL A 345 -0.32 55.20 -22.34
CA VAL A 345 -0.77 56.47 -21.75
C VAL A 345 0.14 56.89 -20.59
N GLN A 346 0.48 55.96 -19.68
CA GLN A 346 1.41 56.24 -18.57
C GLN A 346 2.80 56.62 -19.09
N ALA A 347 3.33 55.92 -20.09
CA ALA A 347 4.62 56.25 -20.69
C ALA A 347 4.61 57.65 -21.33
N ARG A 348 3.52 58.03 -22.02
CA ARG A 348 3.33 59.38 -22.56
C ARG A 348 3.29 60.43 -21.45
N ALA A 349 2.57 60.18 -20.35
CA ALA A 349 2.49 61.10 -19.22
C ALA A 349 3.84 61.29 -18.51
N VAL A 350 4.61 60.22 -18.31
CA VAL A 350 5.97 60.28 -17.75
C VAL A 350 6.89 61.08 -18.68
N ALA A 351 6.86 60.80 -19.99
CA ALA A 351 7.65 61.54 -20.97
C ALA A 351 7.30 63.03 -21.01
N LEU A 352 6.01 63.38 -20.89
CA LEU A 352 5.55 64.78 -20.77
C LEU A 352 6.05 65.46 -19.49
N LYS A 353 6.05 64.75 -18.35
CA LYS A 353 6.59 65.27 -17.08
C LYS A 353 8.11 65.46 -17.14
N GLU A 354 8.82 64.54 -17.77
CA GLU A 354 10.25 64.66 -18.05
C GLU A 354 10.55 65.80 -19.01
N ALA A 355 9.75 65.98 -20.07
CA ALA A 355 9.87 67.09 -21.02
C ALA A 355 9.57 68.45 -20.37
N LYS A 356 8.58 68.53 -19.48
CA LYS A 356 8.33 69.74 -18.66
C LYS A 356 9.50 70.03 -17.71
N LYS A 357 10.05 69.02 -17.03
CA LYS A 357 11.28 69.18 -16.23
C LYS A 357 12.46 69.64 -17.07
N LEU A 358 12.62 69.11 -18.28
CA LEU A 358 13.65 69.52 -19.22
C LEU A 358 13.43 70.96 -19.70
N LYS A 359 12.20 71.37 -20.04
CA LYS A 359 11.86 72.77 -20.36
C LYS A 359 12.18 73.71 -19.20
N HIS A 360 11.80 73.37 -17.97
CA HIS A 360 12.11 74.17 -16.78
C HIS A 360 13.62 74.27 -16.53
N ARG A 361 14.38 73.19 -16.79
CA ARG A 361 15.86 73.21 -16.77
C ARG A 361 16.46 74.02 -17.91
N LEU A 362 15.80 74.08 -19.06
CA LEU A 362 16.24 74.82 -20.24
C LEU A 362 15.91 76.32 -20.12
N GLU A 363 14.81 76.67 -19.45
CA GLU A 363 14.47 78.04 -19.03
C GLU A 363 15.41 78.53 -17.94
N ALA A 364 15.72 77.71 -16.93
CA ALA A 364 16.77 78.00 -15.96
C ALA A 364 18.16 78.15 -16.60
N ALA A 365 18.44 77.41 -17.68
CA ALA A 365 19.66 77.58 -18.48
C ALA A 365 19.61 78.79 -19.45
N LYS A 366 18.42 79.32 -19.78
CA LYS A 366 18.24 80.55 -20.58
C LYS A 366 18.39 81.82 -19.73
N SER A 367 18.08 81.76 -18.43
CA SER A 367 18.37 82.83 -17.46
C SER A 367 19.87 82.95 -17.12
N GLU A 368 20.68 81.95 -17.47
CA GLU A 368 22.14 82.02 -17.43
C GLU A 368 22.71 81.97 -18.86
N LYS A 369 22.65 83.08 -19.59
CA LYS A 369 23.37 83.22 -20.87
C LYS A 369 24.89 83.29 -20.60
N LYS A 370 25.52 82.15 -20.36
CA LYS A 370 26.98 81.97 -20.47
C LYS A 370 27.30 81.14 -21.70
N ILE A 371 28.19 81.69 -22.52
CA ILE A 371 28.66 81.14 -23.79
C ILE A 371 29.38 79.81 -23.51
N LEU A 372 28.75 78.69 -23.86
CA LEU A 372 29.32 77.35 -23.70
C LEU A 372 30.63 77.21 -24.48
N THR A 373 31.64 76.70 -23.79
CA THR A 373 32.98 76.47 -24.32
C THR A 373 32.98 75.33 -25.35
N ARG A 374 33.98 75.33 -26.24
CA ARG A 374 34.12 74.33 -27.34
C ARG A 374 34.11 72.87 -26.84
N ALA A 375 34.55 72.60 -25.61
CA ALA A 375 34.51 71.28 -24.98
C ALA A 375 33.10 70.82 -24.61
N GLU A 376 32.22 71.75 -24.22
CA GLU A 376 30.84 71.48 -23.85
C GLU A 376 29.95 71.33 -25.09
N LYS A 377 30.24 72.09 -26.16
CA LYS A 377 29.66 71.87 -27.49
C LYS A 377 29.97 70.46 -28.01
N LEU A 378 31.20 69.97 -27.83
CA LEU A 378 31.58 68.62 -28.25
C LEU A 378 30.90 67.50 -27.43
N LYS A 379 30.67 67.72 -26.14
CA LYS A 379 29.89 66.80 -25.28
C LYS A 379 28.41 66.80 -25.64
N ALA A 380 27.83 67.95 -25.94
CA ALA A 380 26.45 68.09 -26.39
C ALA A 380 26.24 67.38 -27.74
N VAL A 381 27.15 67.55 -28.71
CA VAL A 381 27.10 66.85 -30.01
C VAL A 381 27.21 65.33 -29.83
N LYS A 382 28.10 64.84 -28.96
CA LYS A 382 28.16 63.39 -28.62
C LYS A 382 26.90 62.88 -27.91
N ALA A 383 26.26 63.69 -27.09
CA ALA A 383 25.00 63.34 -26.42
C ALA A 383 23.83 63.30 -27.42
N ILE A 384 23.78 64.25 -28.35
CA ILE A 384 22.81 64.30 -29.45
C ILE A 384 22.99 63.07 -30.35
N TRP A 385 24.22 62.78 -30.79
CA TRP A 385 24.52 61.59 -31.59
C TRP A 385 24.15 60.28 -30.87
N LYS A 386 24.28 60.20 -29.54
CA LYS A 386 23.81 59.03 -28.76
C LYS A 386 22.29 58.96 -28.60
N SER A 387 21.60 60.07 -28.74
CA SER A 387 20.14 60.16 -28.65
C SER A 387 19.43 59.94 -29.99
N THR A 388 20.17 59.89 -31.11
CA THR A 388 19.55 59.63 -32.42
C THR A 388 19.01 58.20 -32.51
N PRO A 389 17.89 58.00 -33.23
CA PRO A 389 17.33 56.67 -33.47
C PRO A 389 18.33 55.72 -34.14
N GLU A 390 19.21 56.26 -35.00
CA GLU A 390 20.26 55.50 -35.69
C GLU A 390 21.29 54.91 -34.73
N TYR A 391 21.75 55.66 -33.73
CA TYR A 391 22.66 55.14 -32.72
C TYR A 391 21.99 54.08 -31.85
N ALA A 392 20.73 54.30 -31.45
CA ALA A 392 19.93 53.31 -30.71
C ALA A 392 19.72 52.02 -31.53
N ALA A 393 19.45 52.13 -32.82
CA ALA A 393 19.33 50.99 -33.74
C ALA A 393 20.66 50.23 -33.87
N LYS A 394 21.78 50.95 -34.03
CA LYS A 394 23.12 50.35 -34.12
C LYS A 394 23.52 49.62 -32.83
N VAL A 395 23.18 50.18 -31.67
CA VAL A 395 23.39 49.53 -30.35
C VAL A 395 22.47 48.32 -30.16
N ALA A 396 21.22 48.39 -30.61
CA ALA A 396 20.28 47.28 -30.56
C ALA A 396 20.73 46.12 -31.47
N GLU A 397 21.23 46.44 -32.66
CA GLU A 397 21.79 45.48 -33.60
C GLU A 397 23.07 44.82 -33.03
N LEU A 398 23.99 45.59 -32.46
CA LEU A 398 25.17 45.08 -31.76
C LEU A 398 24.79 44.16 -30.58
N LYS A 399 23.76 44.51 -29.81
CA LYS A 399 23.23 43.64 -28.74
C LYS A 399 22.61 42.36 -29.30
N LYS A 400 21.91 42.42 -30.43
CA LYS A 400 21.33 41.26 -31.13
C LYS A 400 22.44 40.33 -31.62
N ILE A 401 23.48 40.87 -32.26
CA ILE A 401 24.67 40.11 -32.69
C ILE A 401 25.38 39.48 -31.48
N ARG A 402 25.55 40.21 -30.38
CA ARG A 402 26.18 39.69 -29.15
C ARG A 402 25.36 38.57 -28.52
N ARG A 403 24.02 38.70 -28.46
CA ARG A 403 23.11 37.63 -27.99
C ARG A 403 23.16 36.40 -28.90
N GLN A 404 23.20 36.57 -30.22
CA GLN A 404 23.32 35.48 -31.17
C GLN A 404 24.67 34.76 -31.04
N ARG A 405 25.78 35.50 -30.89
CA ARG A 405 27.11 34.92 -30.61
C ARG A 405 27.12 34.15 -29.29
N HIS A 406 26.54 34.71 -28.23
CA HIS A 406 26.43 34.05 -26.94
C HIS A 406 25.61 32.75 -27.02
N ALA A 407 24.44 32.77 -27.69
CA ALA A 407 23.62 31.58 -27.92
C ALA A 407 24.34 30.53 -28.78
N LYS A 408 25.11 30.95 -29.80
CA LYS A 408 25.94 30.06 -30.61
C LYS A 408 27.04 29.42 -29.77
N ASN A 409 27.69 30.17 -28.88
CA ASN A 409 28.72 29.66 -27.97
C ASN A 409 28.15 28.68 -26.95
N ILE A 410 26.95 28.94 -26.41
CA ILE A 410 26.24 27.98 -25.54
C ILE A 410 25.96 26.68 -26.29
N ARG A 411 25.39 26.75 -27.50
CA ARG A 411 25.12 25.55 -28.32
C ARG A 411 26.40 24.79 -28.67
N LEU A 412 27.50 25.50 -28.95
CA LEU A 412 28.80 24.88 -29.21
C LEU A 412 29.33 24.18 -27.94
N ALA A 413 29.19 24.81 -26.77
CA ALA A 413 29.56 24.22 -25.49
C ALA A 413 28.72 22.99 -25.14
N GLU A 414 27.41 23.01 -25.43
CA GLU A 414 26.53 21.84 -25.28
C GLU A 414 26.91 20.71 -26.24
N LYS A 415 27.20 21.03 -27.51
CA LYS A 415 27.73 20.04 -28.48
C LYS A 415 29.05 19.44 -28.01
N ARG A 416 30.00 20.26 -27.52
CA ARG A 416 31.26 19.78 -26.95
C ARG A 416 31.02 18.88 -25.73
N LYS A 417 30.12 19.26 -24.82
CA LYS A 417 29.75 18.42 -23.67
C LYS A 417 29.11 17.10 -24.10
N LYS A 418 28.28 17.10 -25.13
CA LYS A 418 27.67 15.88 -25.68
C LYS A 418 28.73 14.97 -26.30
N LEU A 419 29.60 15.51 -27.14
CA LEU A 419 30.73 14.78 -27.73
C LEU A 419 31.65 14.21 -26.64
N HIS A 420 31.96 14.99 -25.60
CA HIS A 420 32.80 14.53 -24.49
C HIS A 420 32.13 13.42 -23.66
N ARG A 421 30.80 13.38 -23.59
CA ARG A 421 30.02 12.28 -22.98
C ARG A 421 30.01 11.04 -23.87
N GLU A 422 29.92 11.22 -25.18
CA GLU A 422 29.97 10.13 -26.17
C GLU A 422 31.37 9.48 -26.20
N ILE A 423 32.44 10.29 -26.23
CA ILE A 423 33.83 9.80 -26.12
C ILE A 423 34.06 9.05 -24.79
N LYS A 424 33.52 9.57 -23.67
CA LYS A 424 33.62 8.89 -22.37
C LYS A 424 32.84 7.57 -22.32
N LYS A 425 31.73 7.45 -23.05
CA LYS A 425 31.00 6.18 -23.20
C LYS A 425 31.73 5.19 -24.10
N ALA A 426 32.43 5.68 -25.13
CA ALA A 426 33.18 4.85 -26.07
C ALA A 426 34.51 4.33 -25.50
N ASN A 427 35.14 5.03 -24.54
CA ASN A 427 36.39 4.60 -23.89
C ASN A 427 36.32 4.78 -22.35
N PRO A 428 35.89 3.76 -21.59
CA PRO A 428 35.70 3.86 -20.15
C PRO A 428 37.01 4.01 -19.33
N GLY A 429 38.19 3.79 -19.92
CA GLY A 429 39.48 3.65 -19.21
C GLY A 429 40.40 4.88 -19.12
N LEU A 430 40.05 6.04 -19.67
CA LEU A 430 40.95 7.21 -19.66
C LEU A 430 40.95 7.95 -18.29
N LYS A 431 42.04 7.78 -17.52
CA LYS A 431 42.31 8.50 -16.26
C LYS A 431 42.55 10.01 -16.52
N LYS A 432 42.00 10.85 -15.63
CA LYS A 432 42.15 12.32 -15.66
C LYS A 432 43.62 12.74 -15.52
N ARG A 433 44.14 13.53 -16.47
CA ARG A 433 45.30 14.41 -16.21
C ARG A 433 44.81 15.78 -15.71
N ALA A 434 45.55 16.32 -14.75
CA ALA A 434 45.24 17.47 -13.92
C ALA A 434 45.11 18.79 -14.70
N THR A 435 44.30 19.74 -14.18
CA THR A 435 44.80 20.98 -13.56
C THR A 435 43.69 21.99 -13.23
N TYR A 436 44.05 22.81 -12.23
CA TYR A 436 43.64 24.18 -11.92
C TYR A 436 42.45 24.44 -10.97
N LYS A 437 42.79 24.49 -9.67
CA LYS A 437 42.08 25.20 -8.62
C LYS A 437 42.08 26.70 -8.91
N GLY A 438 40.92 27.25 -9.29
CA GLY A 438 40.67 28.70 -9.33
C GLY A 438 39.69 29.07 -8.22
N LYS A 439 40.18 29.85 -7.25
CA LYS A 439 39.52 30.27 -6.01
C LYS A 439 38.18 30.97 -6.24
N ASN A 440 37.25 30.71 -5.32
CA ASN A 440 36.06 31.51 -5.06
C ASN A 440 36.50 32.86 -4.46
N PRO A 441 35.94 34.00 -4.88
CA PRO A 441 35.85 35.13 -3.97
C PRO A 441 34.41 35.67 -3.92
N LYS A 442 33.78 35.46 -2.76
CA LYS A 442 32.99 36.52 -2.15
C LYS A 442 33.93 37.66 -1.73
N ASN A 443 33.34 38.83 -1.48
CA ASN A 443 33.90 40.04 -0.85
C ASN A 443 34.65 41.01 -1.79
N PRO A 444 35.03 42.20 -1.32
CA PRO A 444 34.27 43.26 -0.65
C PRO A 444 34.53 44.62 -1.36
N ARG A 445 34.04 45.70 -0.74
CA ARG A 445 34.36 47.11 -1.05
C ARG A 445 35.87 47.38 -1.12
N PHE A 446 36.35 48.19 -2.07
CA PHE A 446 36.93 49.55 -1.85
C PHE A 446 37.78 50.06 -3.04
N LYS A 447 37.51 51.33 -3.39
CA LYS A 447 38.35 52.43 -3.94
C LYS A 447 39.22 52.29 -5.22
N LYS A 448 39.12 53.38 -5.99
CA LYS A 448 39.91 53.80 -7.16
C LYS A 448 41.35 54.17 -6.78
N GLY A 449 42.28 54.02 -7.73
CA GLY A 449 43.60 54.64 -7.73
C GLY A 449 44.23 54.59 -9.12
N HIS A 450 44.74 55.73 -9.59
CA HIS A 450 45.25 56.03 -10.93
C HIS A 450 46.71 55.58 -11.15
N GLY A 451 47.14 55.41 -12.41
CA GLY A 451 48.55 55.40 -12.81
C GLY A 451 48.79 54.83 -14.22
N PRO A 452 49.76 55.33 -15.02
CA PRO A 452 49.63 55.46 -16.47
C PRO A 452 50.23 54.30 -17.30
N ALA A 453 49.88 54.30 -18.59
CA ALA A 453 50.34 53.36 -19.61
C ALA A 453 51.79 53.62 -20.06
N PRO A 454 52.43 52.62 -20.68
CA PRO A 454 53.28 52.88 -21.83
C PRO A 454 52.94 51.99 -23.06
N ALA A 455 53.53 52.41 -24.18
CA ALA A 455 53.24 52.05 -25.56
C ALA A 455 53.98 50.80 -26.09
N GLY A 456 53.56 50.34 -27.27
CA GLY A 456 54.45 49.63 -28.22
C GLY A 456 53.91 48.34 -28.86
N THR A 457 53.65 48.42 -30.17
CA THR A 457 53.83 47.40 -31.26
C THR A 457 53.10 46.04 -31.16
N ALA A 458 52.09 45.74 -31.97
CA ALA A 458 52.09 45.43 -33.41
C ALA A 458 52.75 44.07 -33.78
N ALA A 459 51.95 43.05 -34.12
CA ALA A 459 52.13 42.17 -35.29
C ALA A 459 51.17 40.95 -35.27
N ALA A 460 50.83 40.49 -36.47
CA ALA A 460 50.19 39.20 -36.82
C ALA A 460 48.65 39.13 -36.84
N PHE A 461 48.05 40.04 -37.62
CA PHE A 461 46.97 39.69 -38.53
C PHE A 461 47.56 38.88 -39.70
N LYS A 462 47.22 37.60 -39.86
CA LYS A 462 46.95 36.90 -41.14
C LYS A 462 46.95 35.39 -40.94
N ALA A 463 46.21 34.73 -41.85
CA ALA A 463 46.27 33.31 -42.18
C ALA A 463 45.39 32.34 -41.39
N VAL A 464 44.07 32.43 -41.56
CA VAL A 464 43.26 31.27 -42.01
C VAL A 464 42.07 31.77 -42.84
N ASN A 465 42.35 32.17 -44.08
CA ASN A 465 41.36 32.35 -45.14
C ASN A 465 41.81 31.46 -46.32
N LYS A 466 41.46 30.18 -46.26
CA LYS A 466 41.58 29.09 -47.26
C LYS A 466 41.04 27.88 -46.50
N VAL A 467 39.90 27.26 -46.78
CA VAL A 467 39.42 26.69 -48.03
C VAL A 467 37.87 26.64 -47.94
N LEU A 468 37.18 27.45 -48.74
CA LEU A 468 35.74 27.31 -49.02
C LEU A 468 35.58 27.38 -50.54
N PRO A 469 34.94 26.39 -51.20
CA PRO A 469 34.84 26.37 -52.65
C PRO A 469 33.95 27.50 -53.20
N LYS A 470 34.45 28.12 -54.28
CA LYS A 470 33.93 29.33 -54.94
C LYS A 470 32.50 29.13 -55.49
N LYS A 471 31.70 30.20 -55.47
CA LYS A 471 30.28 30.31 -55.92
C LYS A 471 29.93 29.65 -57.27
N LYS A 472 30.90 29.42 -58.18
CA LYS A 472 30.68 28.68 -59.44
C LYS A 472 30.33 27.20 -59.22
N HIS A 473 30.84 26.56 -58.16
CA HIS A 473 30.59 25.14 -57.88
C HIS A 473 29.16 24.88 -57.35
N LEU A 474 28.59 25.86 -56.63
CA LEU A 474 27.22 25.79 -56.10
C LEU A 474 26.15 26.00 -57.20
N LYS A 475 26.46 26.82 -58.23
CA LYS A 475 25.58 26.97 -59.41
C LYS A 475 25.54 25.70 -60.26
N ARG A 476 26.66 24.98 -60.38
CA ARG A 476 26.74 23.70 -61.14
C ARG A 476 25.93 22.59 -60.45
N MET A 477 25.97 22.50 -59.12
CA MET A 477 25.16 21.53 -58.35
C MET A 477 23.65 21.81 -58.39
N LYS A 478 23.22 23.08 -58.41
CA LYS A 478 21.80 23.43 -58.58
C LYS A 478 21.27 23.11 -59.98
N LYS A 479 22.11 23.21 -61.02
CA LYS A 479 21.72 22.88 -62.42
C LYS A 479 21.58 21.36 -62.62
N VAL A 480 22.42 20.55 -61.98
CA VAL A 480 22.34 19.08 -61.98
C VAL A 480 21.09 18.60 -61.24
N ALA A 481 20.78 19.17 -60.07
CA ALA A 481 19.57 18.82 -59.31
C ALA A 481 18.27 19.18 -60.04
N ALA A 482 18.26 20.25 -60.85
CA ALA A 482 17.10 20.64 -61.66
C ALA A 482 16.87 19.72 -62.89
N LEU A 483 17.94 19.17 -63.47
CA LEU A 483 17.88 18.20 -64.58
C LEU A 483 17.41 16.81 -64.09
N GLU A 484 17.82 16.39 -62.90
CA GLU A 484 17.35 15.14 -62.27
C GLU A 484 15.87 15.19 -61.87
N ALA A 485 15.36 16.38 -61.49
CA ALA A 485 13.94 16.57 -61.19
C ALA A 485 13.06 16.49 -62.46
N LYS A 486 13.51 17.04 -63.60
CA LYS A 486 12.79 16.91 -64.89
C LYS A 486 12.80 15.48 -65.45
N LYS A 487 13.87 14.70 -65.23
CA LYS A 487 13.90 13.26 -65.60
C LYS A 487 12.93 12.39 -64.79
N LYS A 488 12.56 12.82 -63.56
CA LYS A 488 11.59 12.10 -62.71
C LYS A 488 10.13 12.44 -63.03
N SER A 489 9.82 13.62 -63.58
CA SER A 489 8.45 13.99 -63.97
C SER A 489 8.04 13.47 -65.36
N GLY A 490 8.98 13.17 -66.25
CA GLY A 490 8.71 12.62 -67.59
C GLY A 490 8.42 11.12 -67.63
N LYS A 491 8.78 10.35 -66.60
CA LYS A 491 8.56 8.89 -66.53
C LYS A 491 7.17 8.47 -66.03
N THR A 492 6.36 9.41 -65.55
CA THR A 492 4.98 9.16 -65.06
C THR A 492 3.88 9.44 -66.08
N ALA A 493 4.23 9.88 -67.30
CA ALA A 493 3.26 10.17 -68.36
C ALA A 493 3.27 9.18 -69.55
N ALA A 494 4.09 8.11 -69.50
CA ALA A 494 4.20 7.10 -70.56
C ALA A 494 3.84 5.67 -70.08
N LYS A 495 2.86 5.58 -69.16
CA LYS A 495 2.14 4.35 -68.82
C LYS A 495 0.65 4.67 -68.67
N LYS A 496 0.05 5.01 -69.80
CA LYS A 496 -1.30 4.64 -70.21
C LYS A 496 -1.23 4.31 -71.68
#